data_AF-A0AAE4D4C2-F1
#
_entry.id   AF-A0AAE4D4C2-F1
#
_cell.length_a   1.000
_cell.length_b   1.000
_cell.length_c   1.000
_cell.angle_alpha   90.00
_cell.angle_beta   90.00
_cell.angle_gamma   90.00
#
_symmetry.space_group_name_H-M   'P 1'
#
loop_
_entity.id
_entity.type
_entity.pdbx_description
1 polymer ?
#
loop_
_entity_poly.entity_id
_entity_poly.type
_entity_poly.pdbx_seq_one_letter_code
_entity_poly.pdbx_strand_id
1 'polypeptide(L)' 'MLEALYQTFGFPLALLLSFSVFLLVILWLAGLAGLVISQQEEHTSRPLSVVLGVLFPPFPMGWLIWDMIQERRRYRA' A
#
# COMPACT_ATOMS: atom_id res chain seq x y z
N MET A 1 -22.76 1.05 -10.88
CA MET A 1 -21.32 1.41 -11.06
C MET A 1 -20.50 0.20 -11.48
N LEU A 2 -20.59 -0.95 -10.78
CA LEU A 2 -20.07 -2.23 -11.29
C LEU A 2 -20.73 -2.67 -12.59
N GLU A 3 -22.02 -2.42 -12.73
CA GLU A 3 -22.79 -2.64 -13.97
C GLU A 3 -22.25 -1.82 -15.16
N ALA A 4 -21.78 -0.59 -14.92
CA ALA A 4 -21.15 0.24 -15.96
C ALA A 4 -19.77 -0.31 -16.36
N LEU A 5 -18.96 -0.75 -15.40
CA LEU A 5 -17.69 -1.45 -15.68
C LEU A 5 -17.93 -2.76 -16.45
N TYR A 6 -19.00 -3.47 -16.10
CA TYR A 6 -19.39 -4.72 -16.74
C TYR A 6 -19.74 -4.54 -18.21
N GLN A 7 -20.54 -3.52 -18.52
CA GLN A 7 -20.95 -3.23 -19.90
C GLN A 7 -19.79 -2.71 -20.76
N THR A 8 -18.82 -2.01 -20.18
CA THR A 8 -17.70 -1.42 -20.93
C THR A 8 -16.52 -2.38 -21.12
N PHE A 9 -16.27 -3.28 -20.16
CA PHE A 9 -15.05 -4.11 -20.13
C PHE A 9 -15.31 -5.63 -20.06
N GLY A 10 -16.55 -6.07 -19.82
CA GLY A 10 -16.92 -7.48 -19.66
C GLY A 10 -16.65 -8.05 -18.26
N PHE A 11 -17.32 -9.16 -17.92
CA PHE A 11 -17.23 -9.85 -16.61
C PHE A 11 -15.80 -10.05 -16.12
N PRO A 12 -14.91 -10.72 -16.88
CA PRO A 12 -13.59 -11.08 -16.35
C PRO A 12 -12.72 -9.85 -16.07
N LEU A 13 -12.80 -8.82 -16.90
CA LEU A 13 -11.98 -7.62 -16.73
C LEU A 13 -12.50 -6.77 -15.57
N ALA A 14 -13.81 -6.60 -15.43
CA ALA A 14 -14.40 -5.90 -14.29
C ALA A 14 -14.03 -6.58 -12.97
N LEU A 15 -14.07 -7.91 -12.92
CA LEU A 15 -13.66 -8.69 -11.76
C LEU A 15 -12.18 -8.49 -11.42
N LEU A 16 -11.30 -8.59 -12.42
CA LEU A 16 -9.85 -8.44 -12.23
C LEU A 16 -9.50 -7.02 -11.79
N LEU A 17 -10.17 -6.01 -12.33
CA LEU A 17 -9.95 -4.61 -12.01
C LEU A 17 -10.44 -4.28 -10.60
N SER A 18 -11.64 -4.74 -10.20
CA SER A 18 -12.11 -4.62 -8.82
C SER A 18 -11.21 -5.35 -7.83
N PHE A 19 -10.74 -6.56 -8.17
CA PHE A 19 -9.80 -7.32 -7.35
C PHE A 19 -8.45 -6.60 -7.20
N SER A 20 -7.93 -6.04 -8.29
CA SER A 20 -6.67 -5.31 -8.29
C SER A 20 -6.75 -4.03 -7.45
N VAL A 21 -7.84 -3.25 -7.58
CA VAL A 21 -8.10 -2.08 -6.73
C VAL A 21 -8.21 -2.48 -5.25
N PHE A 22 -8.88 -3.59 -4.96
CA PHE A 22 -9.01 -4.09 -3.59
C PHE A 22 -7.64 -4.44 -2.98
N LEU A 23 -6.78 -5.14 -3.73
CA LEU A 23 -5.41 -5.41 -3.31
C LEU A 23 -4.62 -4.11 -3.10
N LEU A 24 -4.78 -3.14 -4.00
CA LEU A 24 -4.13 -1.83 -3.91
C LEU A 24 -4.51 -1.13 -2.59
N VAL A 25 -5.79 -1.17 -2.21
CA VAL A 25 -6.25 -0.61 -0.93
C VAL A 25 -5.65 -1.35 0.27
N ILE A 26 -5.56 -2.68 0.24
CA ILE A 26 -4.95 -3.46 1.34
C ILE A 26 -3.47 -3.13 1.49
N LEU A 27 -2.71 -3.13 0.39
CA LEU A 27 -1.28 -2.78 0.41
C LEU A 27 -1.06 -1.35 0.90
N TRP A 28 -1.97 -0.43 0.55
CA TRP A 28 -1.92 0.95 0.99
C TRP A 28 -2.10 1.06 2.52
N LEU A 29 -3.12 0.40 3.07
CA LEU A 29 -3.38 0.37 4.51
C LEU A 29 -2.26 -0.32 5.29
N ALA A 30 -1.73 -1.44 4.78
CA ALA A 30 -0.61 -2.16 5.39
C ALA A 30 0.67 -1.30 5.42
N GLY A 31 0.98 -0.62 4.31
CA GLY A 31 2.13 0.29 4.22
C GLY A 31 2.00 1.50 5.14
N LEU A 32 0.79 2.05 5.29
CA LEU A 32 0.51 3.11 6.27
C LEU A 32 0.73 2.64 7.70
N ALA A 33 0.22 1.45 8.06
CA ALA A 33 0.41 0.89 9.39
C ALA A 33 1.90 0.66 9.70
N GLY A 34 2.65 0.11 8.75
CA GLY A 34 4.10 -0.09 8.88
C GLY A 34 4.86 1.23 9.04
N LEU A 35 4.53 2.25 8.24
CA LEU A 35 5.12 3.59 8.35
C LEU A 35 4.90 4.19 9.74
N VAL A 36 3.69 4.07 10.28
CA VAL A 36 3.36 4.60 11.61
C VAL A 36 4.15 3.87 12.70
N ILE A 37 4.27 2.53 12.62
CA ILE A 37 5.02 1.72 13.58
C ILE A 37 6.52 2.06 13.52
N SER A 38 7.12 2.10 12.32
CA SER A 38 8.54 2.43 12.14
C SER A 38 8.90 3.81 12.68
N GLN A 39 8.02 4.81 12.51
CA GLN A 39 8.23 6.13 13.10
C GLN A 39 8.15 6.16 14.61
N GLN A 40 7.31 5.30 15.19
CA GLN A 40 7.18 5.18 16.63
C GLN A 40 8.43 4.55 17.26
N GLU A 41 9.07 3.60 16.58
CA GLU A 41 10.32 2.97 17.01
C GLU A 41 11.55 3.89 16.87
N GLU A 42 11.62 4.71 15.82
CA GLU A 42 12.77 5.62 15.56
C GLU A 42 12.71 6.96 16.34
N HIS A 43 11.71 7.18 17.22
CA HIS A 43 11.49 8.44 17.95
C HIS A 43 11.53 9.71 17.07
N THR A 44 11.36 9.55 15.75
CA THR A 44 11.48 10.62 14.77
C THR A 44 10.09 11.13 14.44
N SER A 45 9.72 12.26 15.05
CA SER A 45 8.43 12.93 14.90
C SER A 45 8.29 13.63 13.55
N ARG A 46 8.42 12.89 12.43
CA ARG A 46 8.19 13.41 11.07
C ARG A 46 6.77 13.07 10.60
N PRO A 47 5.72 13.82 11.01
CA PRO A 47 4.35 13.54 10.57
C PRO A 47 4.17 13.72 9.05
N LEU A 48 5.11 14.41 8.39
CA LEU A 48 5.07 14.70 6.96
C LEU A 48 5.07 13.44 6.08
N SER A 49 5.80 12.38 6.46
CA SER A 49 5.80 11.12 5.70
C SER A 49 4.52 10.30 5.89
N VAL A 50 3.85 10.41 7.05
CA VAL A 50 2.53 9.81 7.25
C VAL A 50 1.48 10.56 6.43
N VAL A 51 1.52 11.89 6.43
CA VAL A 51 0.64 12.73 5.60
C VAL A 51 0.86 12.44 4.12
N LEU A 52 2.11 12.34 3.66
CA LEU A 52 2.44 11.96 2.28
C LEU A 52 1.99 10.54 1.95
N GLY A 53 2.06 9.60 2.90
CA GLY A 53 1.57 8.24 2.73
C GLY A 53 0.05 8.15 2.60
N VAL A 54 -0.68 9.05 3.28
CA VAL A 54 -2.14 9.17 3.16
C VAL A 54 -2.53 9.88 1.86
N LEU A 55 -1.78 10.90 1.44
CA LEU A 55 -2.08 11.67 0.22
C LEU A 55 -1.71 10.93 -1.07
N PHE A 56 -0.67 10.07 -1.04
CA PHE A 56 -0.15 9.37 -2.21
C PHE A 56 -0.09 7.85 -1.96
N PRO A 57 -1.10 7.08 -2.41
CA PRO A 57 -1.15 5.63 -2.22
C PRO A 57 0.06 4.82 -2.70
N PRO A 58 0.78 5.20 -3.77
CA PRO A 58 1.97 4.49 -4.20
C PRO A 58 3.15 4.58 -3.22
N PHE A 59 3.23 5.66 -2.43
CA PHE A 59 4.34 5.93 -1.51
C PHE A 59 4.47 4.87 -0.38
N PRO A 60 3.43 4.58 0.41
CA PRO A 60 3.50 3.56 1.46
C PRO A 60 3.68 2.15 0.91
N MET A 61 3.25 1.88 -0.34
CA MET A 61 3.54 0.60 -1.00
C MET A 61 5.02 0.43 -1.28
N GLY A 62 5.66 1.45 -1.86
CA GLY A 62 7.09 1.45 -2.11
C GLY A 62 7.90 1.29 -0.82
N TRP A 63 7.45 1.98 0.24
CA TRP A 63 8.04 1.85 1.57
C TRP A 63 7.89 0.43 2.13
N LEU A 64 6.70 -0.18 2.06
CA LEU A 64 6.45 -1.56 2.52
C LEU A 64 7.36 -2.58 1.82
N ILE A 65 7.53 -2.45 0.50
CA ILE A 65 8.41 -3.34 -0.26
C ILE A 65 9.87 -3.15 0.18
N TRP A 66 10.31 -1.91 0.36
CA TRP A 66 11.65 -1.61 0.83
C TRP A 66 11.91 -2.18 2.23
N ASP A 67 10.95 -2.00 3.14
CA ASP A 67 10.99 -2.52 4.51
C ASP A 67 11.10 -4.05 4.51
N MET A 68 10.27 -4.74 3.72
CA MET A 68 10.37 -6.20 3.55
C MET A 68 11.73 -6.68 3.01
N ILE A 69 12.34 -5.93 2.08
CA ILE A 69 13.67 -6.26 1.53
C ILE A 69 14.75 -6.05 2.60
N GLN A 70 14.67 -4.95 3.35
CA GLN A 70 15.61 -4.61 4.40
C GLN A 70 15.54 -5.63 5.55
N GLU A 71 14.34 -6.03 5.94
CA GLU A 71 14.10 -7.04 6.96
C GLU A 71 14.64 -8.42 6.52
N ARG A 72 14.41 -8.82 5.25
CA ARG A 72 15.02 -10.03 4.68
C ARG A 72 16.55 -10.02 4.71
N ARG A 73 17.19 -8.85 4.59
CA ARG A 73 18.65 -8.73 4.69
C ARG A 73 19.13 -8.87 6.14
N ARG A 74 18.38 -8.32 7.11
CA ARG A 74 18.65 -8.44 8.54
C ARG A 74 18.64 -9.89 9.03
N TYR A 75 17.67 -10.69 8.58
CA TYR A 75 17.57 -12.10 8.96
C TYR A 75 18.55 -13.05 8.23
N ARG A 76 19.29 -12.58 7.22
CA ARG A 76 20.33 -13.37 6.52
C ARG A 76 21.76 -13.04 6.97
N ALA A 77 21.95 -12.02 7.80
CA ALA A 77 23.23 -11.69 8.43
C ALA A 77 23.38 -12.45 9.76
#